data_AF-A0A0F6RCU1-F1
#
_entry.id   AF-A0A0F6RCU1-F1
#
_cell.length_a   1.000
_cell.length_b   1.000
_cell.length_c   1.000
_cell.angle_alpha   90.00
_cell.angle_beta   90.00
_cell.angle_gamma   90.00
#
_symmetry.space_group_name_H-M   'P 1'
#
loop_
_entity.id
_entity.type
_entity.pdbx_description
1 polymer ?
#
loop_
_entity_poly.entity_id
_entity_poly.type
_entity_poly.pdbx_seq_one_letter_code
_entity_poly.pdbx_strand_id
1 'polypeptide(L)'
;MKKVIANIFTSSVFSSLLGSLVVFIGMVISLMSSGSELIGNAVGGALLFYFITAIVSCLIAIFVAGPVYAALAKYKMANYYTAFSLGLLVTLVFFGFSTTLESLYWNLAGGVTGLLFHYHYINIPSWVSTRE
;
A
#
# COMPACT_ATOMS: atom_id res chain seq x y z
N MET A 1 10.79 -20.31 7.22
CA MET A 1 10.67 -19.74 5.85
C MET A 1 9.22 -19.70 5.36
N LYS A 2 8.49 -20.83 5.32
CA LYS A 2 7.08 -20.85 4.87
C LYS A 2 6.16 -19.84 5.60
N LYS A 3 6.27 -19.73 6.93
CA LYS A 3 5.52 -18.76 7.76
C LYS A 3 5.80 -17.30 7.35
N VAL A 4 7.07 -16.93 7.15
CA VAL A 4 7.47 -15.56 6.75
C VAL A 4 6.90 -15.20 5.38
N ILE A 5 6.95 -16.13 4.42
CA ILE A 5 6.42 -15.91 3.06
C ILE A 5 4.90 -15.74 3.09
N ALA A 6 4.19 -16.58 3.85
CA ALA A 6 2.74 -16.45 4.00
C ALA A 6 2.32 -15.12 4.66
N ASN A 7 3.10 -14.65 5.64
CA ASN A 7 2.87 -13.35 6.27
C ASN A 7 3.08 -12.21 5.28
N ILE A 8 4.21 -12.22 4.55
CA ILE A 8 4.48 -11.22 3.51
C ILE A 8 3.32 -11.20 2.51
N PHE A 9 2.88 -12.36 2.03
CA PHE A 9 1.79 -12.44 1.06
C PHE A 9 0.49 -11.85 1.60
N THR A 10 0.05 -12.32 2.77
CA THR A 10 -1.23 -11.89 3.37
C THR A 10 -1.21 -10.40 3.68
N SER A 11 -0.14 -9.92 4.31
CA SER A 11 0.03 -8.49 4.61
C SER A 11 0.10 -7.64 3.34
N SER A 12 0.74 -8.13 2.28
CA SER A 12 0.78 -7.44 0.98
C SER A 12 -0.61 -7.26 0.39
N VAL A 13 -1.43 -8.31 0.35
CA VAL A 13 -2.78 -8.24 -0.24
C VAL A 13 -3.65 -7.22 0.50
N PHE A 14 -3.74 -7.33 1.83
CA PHE A 14 -4.59 -6.42 2.62
C PHE A 14 -4.09 -4.98 2.61
N SER A 15 -2.78 -4.77 2.80
CA SER A 15 -2.21 -3.42 2.78
C SER A 15 -2.35 -2.75 1.43
N SER A 16 -2.24 -3.50 0.33
CA SER A 16 -2.32 -2.98 -1.03
C SER A 16 -3.75 -2.59 -1.42
N LEU A 17 -4.75 -3.37 -1.02
CA LEU A 17 -6.16 -3.03 -1.20
C LEU A 17 -6.53 -1.77 -0.42
N LEU A 18 -6.16 -1.72 0.86
CA LEU A 18 -6.49 -0.57 1.70
C LEU A 18 -5.67 0.68 1.36
N GLY A 19 -4.40 0.53 1.00
CA GLY A 19 -3.52 1.64 0.61
C GLY A 19 -3.92 2.26 -0.72
N SER A 20 -4.38 1.46 -1.68
CA SER A 20 -4.90 1.97 -2.96
C SER A 20 -6.21 2.74 -2.83
N LEU A 21 -6.98 2.57 -1.73
CA LEU A 21 -8.13 3.43 -1.44
C LEU A 21 -7.73 4.89 -1.25
N VAL A 22 -6.54 5.16 -0.72
CA VAL A 22 -6.02 6.54 -0.57
C VAL A 22 -5.90 7.21 -1.93
N VAL A 23 -5.35 6.49 -2.91
CA VAL A 23 -5.22 6.93 -4.29
C VAL A 23 -6.59 7.09 -4.95
N PHE A 24 -7.51 6.13 -4.75
CA PHE A 24 -8.88 6.22 -5.26
C PHE A 24 -9.62 7.47 -4.73
N ILE A 25 -9.56 7.70 -3.42
CA ILE A 25 -10.17 8.88 -2.78
C ILE A 25 -9.55 10.17 -3.33
N GLY A 26 -8.21 10.21 -3.46
CA GLY A 26 -7.52 11.36 -4.06
C GLY A 26 -8.00 11.67 -5.49
N MET A 27 -8.17 10.63 -6.30
CA MET A 27 -8.75 10.76 -7.65
C MET A 27 -10.20 11.23 -7.63
N VAL A 28 -11.06 10.65 -6.78
CA VAL A 28 -12.48 11.06 -6.68
C VAL A 28 -12.59 12.52 -6.26
N ILE A 29 -11.80 12.98 -5.29
CA ILE A 29 -11.78 14.39 -4.88
C ILE A 29 -11.34 15.30 -6.03
N SER A 30 -10.32 14.89 -6.79
CA SER A 30 -9.82 15.65 -7.95
C SER A 30 -10.87 15.72 -9.09
N LEU A 31 -11.68 14.68 -9.25
CA LEU A 31 -12.79 14.66 -10.20
C LEU A 31 -13.94 15.57 -9.74
N MET A 32 -14.26 15.58 -8.44
CA MET A 32 -15.28 16.48 -7.89
C MET A 32 -14.92 17.96 -8.04
N SER A 33 -13.63 18.32 -7.98
CA SER A 33 -13.21 19.71 -8.22
C SER A 33 -13.29 20.13 -9.69
N SER A 34 -13.45 19.18 -10.62
CA SER A 34 -13.41 19.42 -12.07
C SER A 34 -14.79 19.51 -12.74
N GLY A 35 -15.88 19.40 -11.97
CA GLY A 35 -17.27 19.55 -12.46
C GLY A 35 -18.04 18.24 -12.59
N SER A 36 -19.34 18.28 -12.28
CA SER A 36 -20.17 17.08 -12.04
C SER A 36 -20.67 16.34 -13.28
N GLU A 37 -20.51 16.90 -14.47
CA GLU A 37 -21.11 16.39 -15.71
C GLU A 37 -20.40 15.15 -16.28
N LEU A 38 -19.19 14.81 -15.79
CA LEU A 38 -18.38 13.66 -16.22
C LEU A 38 -18.27 12.53 -15.19
N ILE A 39 -18.93 12.67 -14.03
CA ILE A 39 -18.71 11.81 -12.85
C ILE A 39 -18.95 10.33 -13.12
N GLY A 40 -20.01 9.96 -13.86
CA GLY A 40 -20.37 8.54 -14.04
C GLY A 40 -19.29 7.72 -14.74
N ASN A 41 -18.73 8.23 -15.85
CA ASN A 41 -17.68 7.54 -16.60
C ASN A 41 -16.31 7.68 -15.92
N ALA A 42 -16.06 8.84 -15.29
CA ALA A 42 -14.81 9.10 -14.59
C ALA A 42 -14.66 8.25 -13.31
N VAL A 43 -15.75 8.00 -12.59
CA VAL A 43 -15.76 7.09 -11.41
C VAL A 43 -15.50 5.65 -11.83
N GLY A 44 -16.05 5.19 -12.97
CA GLY A 44 -15.73 3.88 -13.54
C GLY A 44 -14.22 3.74 -13.87
N GLY A 45 -13.63 4.77 -14.47
CA GLY A 45 -12.19 4.85 -14.71
C GLY A 45 -11.35 4.82 -13.42
N ALA A 46 -11.74 5.60 -12.41
CA ALA A 46 -11.07 5.62 -11.11
C ALA A 46 -11.14 4.26 -10.39
N LEU A 47 -12.26 3.54 -10.52
CA LEU A 47 -12.41 2.20 -9.95
C LEU A 47 -11.51 1.17 -10.63
N LEU A 48 -11.42 1.18 -11.96
CA LEU A 48 -10.47 0.33 -12.69
C LEU A 48 -9.03 0.64 -12.29
N PHE A 49 -8.70 1.92 -12.20
CA PHE A 49 -7.37 2.37 -11.81
C PHE A 49 -7.03 1.96 -10.37
N TYR A 50 -8.01 1.98 -9.44
CA TYR A 50 -7.86 1.44 -8.09
C TYR A 50 -7.41 -0.02 -8.10
N PHE A 51 -8.09 -0.90 -8.87
CA PHE A 51 -7.73 -2.32 -8.90
C PHE A 51 -6.35 -2.55 -9.53
N ILE A 52 -6.02 -1.85 -10.62
CA ILE A 52 -4.68 -1.92 -11.23
C ILE A 52 -3.63 -1.49 -10.21
N THR A 53 -3.88 -0.39 -9.50
CA THR A 53 -2.98 0.11 -8.46
C THR A 53 -2.81 -0.90 -7.33
N ALA A 54 -3.89 -1.53 -6.87
CA ALA A 54 -3.86 -2.56 -5.84
C ALA A 54 -3.05 -3.80 -6.26
N ILE A 55 -3.15 -4.21 -7.52
CA ILE A 55 -2.38 -5.34 -8.05
C ILE A 55 -0.89 -4.98 -8.10
N VAL A 56 -0.55 -3.82 -8.65
CA VAL A 56 0.84 -3.35 -8.77
C VAL A 56 1.47 -3.16 -7.39
N SER A 57 0.76 -2.51 -6.45
CA SER A 57 1.25 -2.33 -5.08
C SER A 57 1.42 -3.66 -4.36
N CYS A 58 0.54 -4.63 -4.60
CA CYS A 58 0.68 -5.98 -4.05
C CYS A 58 1.95 -6.67 -4.56
N LEU A 59 2.26 -6.59 -5.87
CA LEU A 59 3.49 -7.14 -6.42
C LEU A 59 4.73 -6.47 -5.81
N ILE A 60 4.73 -5.15 -5.69
CA ILE A 60 5.84 -4.41 -5.07
C ILE A 60 5.99 -4.79 -3.59
N ALA A 61 4.88 -4.94 -2.87
CA ALA A 61 4.90 -5.36 -1.48
C ALA A 61 5.42 -6.80 -1.31
N ILE A 62 5.07 -7.73 -2.19
CA ILE A 62 5.54 -9.11 -2.13
C ILE A 62 7.03 -9.23 -2.44
N PHE A 63 7.49 -8.56 -3.51
CA PHE A 63 8.83 -8.79 -4.06
C PHE A 63 9.89 -7.79 -3.57
N VAL A 64 9.48 -6.60 -3.14
CA VAL A 64 10.42 -5.53 -2.77
C VAL A 64 10.28 -5.16 -1.30
N ALA A 65 9.13 -4.62 -0.88
CA ALA A 65 8.99 -4.10 0.47
C ALA A 65 8.93 -5.22 1.53
N GLY A 66 8.25 -6.32 1.25
CA GLY A 66 8.07 -7.45 2.16
C GLY A 66 9.38 -8.13 2.57
N PRO A 67 10.29 -8.49 1.64
CA PRO A 67 11.59 -9.05 1.98
C PRO A 67 12.46 -8.07 2.79
N VAL A 68 12.47 -6.79 2.42
CA VAL A 68 13.21 -5.74 3.15
C VAL A 68 12.64 -5.58 4.56
N TYR A 69 11.32 -5.57 4.70
CA TYR A 69 10.64 -5.49 5.98
C TYR A 69 10.90 -6.74 6.84
N ALA A 70 10.91 -7.93 6.25
CA ALA A 70 11.25 -9.17 6.96
C ALA A 70 12.70 -9.15 7.47
N ALA A 71 13.63 -8.55 6.71
CA ALA A 71 15.00 -8.31 7.17
C ALA A 71 15.01 -7.34 8.36
N LEU A 72 14.29 -6.21 8.28
CA LEU A 72 14.14 -5.26 9.40
C LEU A 72 13.55 -5.93 10.66
N ALA A 73 12.57 -6.81 10.48
CA ALA A 73 11.96 -7.58 11.57
C ALA A 73 12.97 -8.53 12.22
N LYS A 74 13.82 -9.20 11.42
CA LYS A 74 14.89 -10.06 11.93
C LYS A 74 15.89 -9.32 12.82
N TYR A 75 16.17 -8.05 12.50
CA TYR A 75 17.08 -7.19 13.28
C TYR A 75 16.37 -6.41 14.42
N LYS A 76 15.09 -6.72 14.72
CA LYS A 76 14.26 -6.00 15.71
C LYS A 76 14.13 -4.49 15.44
N MET A 77 14.28 -4.09 14.17
CA MET A 77 14.11 -2.71 13.73
C MET A 77 12.73 -2.46 13.14
N ALA A 78 11.93 -3.50 12.91
CA ALA A 78 10.57 -3.37 12.38
C ALA A 78 9.63 -2.69 13.38
N ASN A 79 9.25 -1.46 13.07
CA ASN A 79 8.24 -0.66 13.76
C ASN A 79 7.39 0.11 12.73
N TYR A 80 6.31 0.74 13.18
CA TYR A 80 5.43 1.54 12.31
C TYR A 80 6.19 2.62 11.52
N TYR A 81 7.19 3.28 12.13
CA TYR A 81 7.99 4.31 11.46
C TYR A 81 8.83 3.76 10.31
N THR A 82 9.50 2.63 10.52
CA THR A 82 10.29 1.97 9.47
C THR A 82 9.41 1.43 8.35
N ALA A 83 8.21 0.94 8.66
CA ALA A 83 7.27 0.44 7.67
C ALA A 83 6.68 1.57 6.83
N PHE A 84 6.28 2.67 7.47
CA PHE A 84 5.85 3.89 6.81
C PHE A 84 6.95 4.45 5.92
N SER A 85 8.17 4.56 6.45
CA SER A 85 9.33 5.07 5.69
C SER A 85 9.65 4.19 4.50
N LEU A 86 9.56 2.87 4.63
CA LEU A 86 9.77 1.93 3.53
C LEU A 86 8.71 2.10 2.44
N GLY A 87 7.43 2.19 2.82
CA GLY A 87 6.34 2.42 1.88
C GLY A 87 6.45 3.77 1.16
N LEU A 88 6.81 4.81 1.90
CA LEU A 88 7.01 6.17 1.38
C LEU A 88 8.24 6.23 0.46
N LEU A 89 9.34 5.57 0.81
CA LEU A 89 10.54 5.49 -0.01
C LEU A 89 10.26 4.78 -1.34
N VAL A 90 9.50 3.68 -1.31
CA VAL A 90 9.08 2.96 -2.51
C VAL A 90 8.31 3.92 -3.43
N THR A 91 7.30 4.62 -2.92
CA THR A 91 6.52 5.54 -3.75
C THR A 91 7.32 6.73 -4.24
N LEU A 92 8.26 7.26 -3.46
CA LEU A 92 9.15 8.33 -3.89
C LEU A 92 10.07 7.88 -5.05
N VAL A 93 10.51 6.63 -5.05
CA VAL A 93 11.33 6.08 -6.14
C VAL A 93 10.51 5.94 -7.43
N PHE A 94 9.24 5.54 -7.34
CA PHE A 94 8.38 5.36 -8.53
C PHE A 94 7.76 6.65 -9.06
N PHE A 95 7.35 7.57 -8.17
CA PHE A 95 6.57 8.76 -8.52
C PHE A 95 7.34 10.08 -8.33
N GLY A 96 8.55 10.01 -7.78
CA GLY A 96 9.41 11.17 -7.57
C GLY A 96 8.99 12.06 -6.40
N PHE A 97 9.82 13.07 -6.14
CA PHE A 97 9.57 14.13 -5.17
C PHE A 97 8.91 15.31 -5.90
N SER A 98 7.58 15.32 -5.96
CA SER A 98 6.82 16.44 -6.53
C SER A 98 5.78 16.93 -5.52
N THR A 99 5.60 18.25 -5.44
CA THR A 99 4.58 18.88 -4.59
C THR A 99 3.21 18.97 -5.26
N THR A 100 3.07 18.44 -6.48
CA THR A 100 1.76 18.30 -7.12
C THR A 100 0.83 17.46 -6.25
N LEU A 101 -0.45 17.85 -6.19
CA LEU A 101 -1.47 17.18 -5.37
C LEU A 101 -1.57 15.68 -5.68
N GLU A 102 -1.29 15.30 -6.94
CA GLU A 102 -1.20 13.92 -7.38
C GLU A 102 -0.08 13.14 -6.68
N SER A 103 1.16 13.61 -6.83
CA SER A 103 2.32 13.00 -6.17
C SER A 103 2.16 12.95 -4.65
N LEU A 104 1.44 13.91 -4.05
CA LEU A 104 1.17 13.91 -2.61
C LEU A 104 0.30 12.73 -2.16
N TYR A 105 -0.85 12.47 -2.80
CA TYR A 105 -1.69 11.34 -2.40
C TYR A 105 -1.04 9.99 -2.76
N TRP A 106 -0.22 9.93 -3.81
CA TRP A 106 0.57 8.75 -4.14
C TRP A 106 1.59 8.41 -3.06
N ASN A 107 2.36 9.39 -2.60
CA ASN A 107 3.34 9.21 -1.54
C ASN A 107 2.68 8.90 -0.19
N LEU A 108 1.54 9.54 0.09
CA LEU A 108 0.74 9.24 1.27
C LEU A 108 0.22 7.79 1.22
N ALA A 109 -0.27 7.34 0.07
CA ALA A 109 -0.73 5.97 -0.12
C ALA A 109 0.40 4.95 0.09
N GLY A 110 1.63 5.24 -0.35
CA GLY A 110 2.81 4.45 -0.05
C GLY A 110 3.06 4.30 1.44
N GLY A 111 3.09 5.42 2.16
CA GLY A 111 3.27 5.43 3.61
C GLY A 111 2.16 4.66 4.36
N VAL A 112 0.89 4.90 3.99
CA VAL A 112 -0.28 4.21 4.56
C VAL A 112 -0.22 2.70 4.29
N THR A 113 0.14 2.31 3.06
CA THR A 113 0.36 0.90 2.70
C THR A 113 1.42 0.27 3.60
N GLY A 114 2.54 0.97 3.83
CA GLY A 114 3.60 0.53 4.74
C GLY A 114 3.12 0.32 6.18
N LEU A 115 2.34 1.25 6.73
CA LEU A 115 1.76 1.11 8.07
C LEU A 115 0.80 -0.08 8.17
N LEU A 116 -0.07 -0.22 7.18
CA LEU A 116 -1.00 -1.33 7.11
C LEU A 116 -0.27 -2.67 6.94
N PHE A 117 0.83 -2.69 6.19
CA PHE A 117 1.67 -3.86 6.07
C PHE A 117 2.22 -4.29 7.44
N HIS A 118 2.79 -3.35 8.22
CA HIS A 118 3.26 -3.61 9.58
C HIS A 118 2.15 -4.16 10.48
N TYR A 119 0.97 -3.53 10.46
CA TYR A 119 -0.18 -3.95 11.26
C TYR A 119 -0.58 -5.40 10.94
N HIS A 120 -0.76 -5.74 9.66
CA HIS A 120 -1.16 -7.10 9.26
C HIS A 120 -0.04 -8.12 9.43
N TYR A 121 1.22 -7.70 9.36
CA TYR A 121 2.37 -8.59 9.53
C TYR A 121 2.57 -8.99 11.00
N ILE A 122 2.21 -8.11 11.94
CA ILE A 122 2.29 -8.40 13.38
C ILE A 122 1.00 -9.05 13.89
N ASN A 123 -0.17 -8.52 13.52
CA ASN A 123 -1.48 -8.99 13.99
C ASN A 123 -2.06 -10.08 13.08
N ILE A 124 -1.25 -11.11 12.80
CA ILE A 124 -1.61 -12.17 11.86
C ILE A 124 -2.86 -12.90 12.36
N PRO A 125 -3.86 -13.14 11.50
CA PRO A 125 -5.03 -13.92 11.87
C PRO A 125 -4.67 -15.34 12.32
N SER A 126 -5.36 -15.83 13.34
CA SER A 126 -5.11 -17.14 13.98
C SER A 126 -5.14 -18.35 13.04
N TRP A 127 -5.76 -18.24 11.86
CA TRP A 127 -5.79 -19.32 10.86
C TRP A 127 -4.51 -19.43 10.00
N VAL A 128 -3.66 -18.40 9.97
CA VAL A 128 -2.29 -18.47 9.41
C VAL A 128 -1.30 -18.88 10.51
N SER A 129 -1.64 -18.57 11.76
CA SER A 129 -0.94 -18.99 12.98
C SER A 129 -1.53 -20.29 13.54
N THR A 130 -1.36 -21.42 12.86
CA THR A 130 -1.41 -22.69 13.59
C THR A 130 -0.22 -22.71 14.56
N ARG A 131 -0.57 -22.64 15.85
CA ARG A 131 0.36 -22.70 16.98
C ARG A 131 1.15 -23.99 16.89
N GLU A 132 2.46 -23.84 16.74
CA GLU A 132 3.50 -24.71 17.30
C GLU A 132 4.65 -23.80 17.69
#